data_AF-A0A9X2FM69-F1
#
_entry.id   AF-A0A9X2FM69-F1
#
_cell.length_a   1.000
_cell.length_b   1.000
_cell.length_c   1.000
_cell.angle_alpha   90.00
_cell.angle_beta   90.00
_cell.angle_gamma   90.00
#
_symmetry.space_group_name_H-M   'P 1'
#
loop_
_entity.id
_entity.type
_entity.pdbx_description
1 polymer ?
#
loop_
_entity_poly.entity_id
_entity_poly.type
_entity_poly.pdbx_seq_one_letter_code
_entity_poly.pdbx_strand_id
1 'polypeptide(L)' 'MSHRWMFDVLTDLETYARRNGLPQFAQRLSEAAGQAARELAAPPDEPGQAPHRAE' A
#
# COMPACT_ATOMS: atom_id res chain seq x y z
N MET A 1 -2.30 9.72 12.47
CA MET A 1 -0.92 9.20 12.50
C MET A 1 -0.57 8.80 11.08
N SER A 2 0.34 9.53 10.44
CA SER A 2 0.63 9.39 9.01
C SER A 2 1.09 7.96 8.69
N HIS A 3 0.56 7.36 7.63
CA HIS A 3 0.94 6.01 7.14
C HIS A 3 2.44 5.88 6.79
N ARG A 4 3.19 6.96 6.91
CA ARG A 4 4.64 7.06 6.72
C ARG A 4 5.44 6.02 7.52
N TRP A 5 5.08 5.76 8.79
CA TRP A 5 5.79 4.75 9.60
C TRP A 5 5.75 3.35 8.98
N MET A 6 4.67 3.00 8.29
CA MET A 6 4.51 1.70 7.63
C MET A 6 5.47 1.59 6.44
N PHE A 7 5.65 2.67 5.67
CA PHE A 7 6.60 2.69 4.56
C PHE A 7 8.05 2.57 5.03
N ASP A 8 8.39 3.18 6.17
CA ASP A 8 9.71 3.03 6.78
C ASP A 8 9.97 1.55 7.14
N VAL A 9 9.01 0.88 7.79
CA VAL A 9 9.11 -0.56 8.13
C VAL A 9 9.22 -1.45 6.87
N LEU A 10 8.44 -1.18 5.84
CA LEU A 10 8.51 -1.95 4.59
C LEU A 10 9.88 -1.80 3.91
N THR A 11 10.45 -0.60 3.96
CA THR A 11 11.78 -0.31 3.41
C THR A 11 12.89 -1.02 4.19
N ASP A 12 12.79 -1.03 5.52
CA ASP A 12 13.74 -1.74 6.40
C ASP A 12 13.71 -3.25 6.15
N LEU A 13 12.51 -3.83 6.04
CA LEU A 13 12.33 -5.25 5.73
C LEU A 13 12.85 -5.60 4.34
N GLU A 14 12.64 -4.74 3.34
CA GLU A 14 13.16 -4.94 1.99
C GLU A 14 14.70 -4.95 2.01
N THR A 15 15.30 -4.00 2.71
CA THR A 15 16.76 -3.90 2.87
C THR A 15 17.31 -5.13 3.56
N TYR A 16 16.65 -5.61 4.62
CA TYR A 16 17.01 -6.85 5.29
C TYR A 16 16.93 -8.04 4.34
N ALA A 17 15.83 -8.20 3.60
CA ALA A 17 15.63 -9.30 2.67
C ALA A 17 16.72 -9.34 1.57
N ARG A 18 17.08 -8.18 1.01
CA ARG A 18 18.17 -8.07 0.02
C ARG A 18 19.52 -8.49 0.60
N ARG A 19 19.84 -8.07 1.83
CA ARG A 19 21.10 -8.40 2.51
C ARG A 19 21.21 -9.89 2.87
N ASN A 20 20.10 -10.57 3.07
CA ASN A 20 20.07 -11.97 3.50
C ASN A 20 19.81 -12.96 2.35
N GLY A 21 19.90 -12.53 1.09
CA GLY A 21 19.71 -13.41 -0.06
C GLY A 21 18.26 -13.88 -0.23
N LEU A 22 17.28 -13.06 0.18
CA LEU A 22 15.84 -13.32 0.02
C LEU A 22 15.24 -12.42 -1.08
N PRO A 23 15.67 -12.53 -2.35
CA PRO A 23 15.30 -11.57 -3.40
C PRO A 23 13.80 -11.57 -3.72
N GLN A 24 13.14 -12.73 -3.68
CA GLN A 24 11.70 -12.82 -3.90
C GLN A 24 10.92 -12.13 -2.78
N PHE A 25 11.39 -12.23 -1.53
CA PHE A 25 10.75 -11.57 -0.41
C PHE A 25 10.91 -10.05 -0.48
N ALA A 26 12.10 -9.56 -0.85
CA ALA A 26 12.32 -8.14 -1.11
C ALA A 26 11.40 -7.59 -2.21
N GLN A 27 11.21 -8.34 -3.30
CA GLN A 27 10.28 -7.96 -4.36
C GLN A 27 8.84 -7.84 -3.85
N ARG A 28 8.37 -8.82 -3.06
CA ARG A 28 7.02 -8.76 -2.48
C ARG A 28 6.81 -7.57 -1.55
N LEU A 29 7.82 -7.19 -0.77
CA LEU A 29 7.76 -6.02 0.10
C LEU A 29 7.66 -4.71 -0.71
N SER A 30 8.41 -4.63 -1.80
CA SER A 30 8.34 -3.49 -2.74
C SER A 30 6.96 -3.40 -3.42
N GLU A 31 6.41 -4.52 -3.86
CA GLU A 31 5.05 -4.62 -4.42
C GLU A 31 3.99 -4.15 -3.41
N ALA A 32 4.09 -4.60 -2.15
CA ALA A 32 3.18 -4.22 -1.08
C ALA A 32 3.25 -2.72 -0.76
N ALA A 33 4.45 -2.13 -0.71
CA ALA A 33 4.61 -0.69 -0.56
C ALA A 33 3.96 0.08 -1.72
N GLY A 34 4.16 -0.37 -2.95
CA GLY A 34 3.52 0.22 -4.13
C GLY A 34 2.00 0.16 -4.08
N GLN A 35 1.43 -0.96 -3.64
CA GLN A 35 -0.01 -1.13 -3.47
C GLN A 35 -0.56 -0.20 -2.39
N ALA A 36 0.07 -0.16 -1.21
CA ALA A 36 -0.34 0.72 -0.12
C ALA A 36 -0.29 2.20 -0.54
N ALA A 37 0.71 2.62 -1.31
CA ALA A 37 0.79 3.99 -1.82
C ALA A 37 -0.39 4.34 -2.74
N ARG A 38 -0.83 3.40 -3.58
CA ARG A 38 -2.00 3.58 -4.45
C ARG A 38 -3.29 3.67 -3.64
N GLU A 39 -3.48 2.80 -2.65
CA GLU A 39 -4.66 2.80 -1.79
C GLU A 39 -4.78 4.09 -0.97
N LEU A 40 -3.64 4.64 -0.52
CA LEU A 40 -3.61 5.90 0.22
C LEU A 40 -3.73 7.15 -0.67
N ALA A 41 -3.37 7.03 -1.94
CA ALA A 41 -3.51 8.11 -2.93
C ALA A 41 -4.89 8.10 -3.60
N ALA A 42 -5.60 6.97 -3.58
CA ALA A 42 -6.97 6.89 -4.06
C ALA A 42 -7.86 7.79 -3.19
N PRO A 43 -8.67 8.67 -3.78
CA PRO A 43 -9.73 9.33 -3.02
C PRO A 43 -10.63 8.25 -2.43
N PRO A 44 -11.21 8.47 -1.23
CA PRO A 44 -12.24 7.57 -0.74
C PRO A 44 -13.31 7.49 -1.83
N ASP A 45 -13.58 6.28 -2.34
CA ASP A 45 -14.81 6.02 -3.09
C ASP A 45 -15.95 6.46 -2.18
N GLU A 46 -16.59 7.59 -2.49
CA GLU A 46 -17.78 8.03 -1.77
C GLU A 46 -18.84 6.93 -1.94
N PRO A 47 -19.20 6.18 -0.88
CA PRO A 47 -20.31 5.25 -0.97
C PRO A 47 -21.58 6.10 -0.82
N GLY A 48 -22.01 6.74 -1.90
CA GLY A 48 -23.02 7.79 -1.77
C GLY A 48 -23.80 8.22 -3.01
N GLN A 49 -23.65 7.58 -4.17
CA GLN A 49 -24.47 7.93 -5.33
C GLN A 49 -25.07 6.70 -6.01
N ALA A 50 -25.92 6.00 -5.25
CA ALA A 50 -27.04 5.33 -5.89
C ALA A 50 -27.94 6.43 -6.49
N PRO A 51 -28.27 6.39 -7.80
CA PRO A 51 -29.19 7.36 -8.36
C PRO A 51 -30.52 7.23 -7.63
N HIS A 52 -30.98 8.34 -7.07
CA HIS A 52 -32.33 8.49 -6.56
C HIS A 52 -33.29 8.17 -7.71
N ARG A 53 -33.75 6.92 -7.76
CA ARG A 53 -34.80 6.49 -8.68
C ARG A 53 -36.09 7.06 -8.11
N ALA A 54 -36.44 8.26 -8.56
CA ALA A 54 -37.81 8.73 -8.50
C ALA A 54 -38.62 7.83 -9.43
N GLU A 55 -39.50 7.01 -8.87
CA GLU A 55 -40.81 6.62 -9.41
C GLU A 55 -41.61 5.82 -8.36
#